data_AF-A0A328WWZ4-F1
#
_entry.id   AF-A0A328WWZ4-F1
#
_cell.length_a   1.000
_cell.length_b   1.000
_cell.length_c   1.000
_cell.angle_alpha   90.00
_cell.angle_beta   90.00
_cell.angle_gamma   90.00
#
_symmetry.space_group_name_H-M   'P 1'
#
loop_
_entity.id
_entity.type
_entity.pdbx_description
1 polymer ?
#
loop_
_entity_poly.entity_id
_entity_poly.type
_entity_poly.pdbx_seq_one_letter_code
_entity_poly.pdbx_strand_id
1 'polypeptide(L)'
;MELLGTYSTARINTNSYNLTYSFPDNCNAVVSNKEGVYCVTINFKKGQTKPSSNYISDNVICEDYNGVIEIQFVQQNYNPIGNGDDNGNGTSTKPKVKIYVNE
;
A
#
# COMPACT_ATOMS: atom_id res chain seq x y z
N MET A 1 -10.34 -8.61 6.63
CA MET A 1 -9.04 -9.26 6.39
C MET A 1 -8.17 -8.24 5.68
N GLU A 2 -6.92 -8.09 6.10
CA GLU A 2 -6.01 -7.05 5.60
C GLU A 2 -5.21 -7.58 4.40
N LEU A 3 -5.04 -6.77 3.35
CA LEU A 3 -4.24 -7.10 2.17
C LEU A 3 -2.81 -6.59 2.29
N LEU A 4 -2.58 -5.58 3.13
CA LEU A 4 -1.24 -5.19 3.54
C LEU A 4 -0.75 -6.18 4.60
N GLY A 5 0.43 -6.75 4.35
CA GLY A 5 1.15 -7.55 5.34
C GLY A 5 2.00 -6.64 6.23
N THR A 6 3.31 -6.72 6.04
CA THR A 6 4.29 -5.90 6.74
C THR A 6 4.69 -4.70 5.92
N TYR A 7 5.06 -3.59 6.57
CA TYR A 7 5.73 -2.48 5.91
C TYR A 7 6.84 -1.93 6.81
N SER A 8 7.87 -1.35 6.19
CA SER A 8 8.98 -0.69 6.88
C SER A 8 9.55 0.43 6.01
N THR A 9 10.12 1.44 6.65
CA THR A 9 10.82 2.52 5.98
C THR A 9 12.25 2.60 6.48
N ALA A 10 13.19 2.79 5.57
CA ALA A 10 14.61 2.94 5.89
C ALA A 10 15.16 4.17 5.18
N ARG A 11 15.88 5.03 5.91
CA ARG A 11 16.51 6.22 5.31
C ARG A 11 17.59 5.77 4.32
N ILE A 12 17.56 6.30 3.10
CA ILE A 12 18.61 6.10 2.10
C ILE A 12 19.62 7.24 2.20
N ASN A 13 19.13 8.48 2.19
CA ASN A 13 19.95 9.69 2.31
C ASN A 13 19.17 10.83 2.98
N THR A 14 19.66 12.06 2.88
CA THR A 14 19.00 13.21 3.52
C THR A 14 17.57 13.40 3.07
N ASN A 15 17.26 13.12 1.80
CA ASN A 15 16.03 13.51 1.10
C ASN A 15 15.19 12.30 0.65
N SER A 16 15.58 11.07 0.98
CA SER A 16 14.84 9.89 0.52
C SER A 16 14.87 8.70 1.47
N TYR A 17 13.78 7.94 1.43
CA TYR A 17 13.54 6.75 2.21
C TYR A 17 13.14 5.59 1.28
N ASN A 18 13.65 4.40 1.55
CA ASN A 18 13.17 3.16 0.95
C ASN A 18 11.95 2.68 1.73
N LEU A 19 10.79 2.62 1.09
CA LEU A 19 9.62 1.92 1.59
C LEU A 19 9.67 0.46 1.12
N THR A 20 9.58 -0.48 2.04
CA THR A 20 9.40 -1.92 1.72
C THR A 20 8.07 -2.38 2.31
N TYR A 21 7.25 -3.05 1.51
CA TYR A 21 5.93 -3.57 1.94
C TYR A 21 5.66 -4.96 1.37
N SER A 22 4.78 -5.72 2.02
CA SER A 22 4.35 -7.04 1.55
C SER A 22 2.84 -7.16 1.38
N PHE A 23 2.43 -8.01 0.44
CA PHE A 23 1.03 -8.26 0.08
C PHE A 23 0.85 -9.67 -0.51
N PRO A 24 -0.37 -10.24 -0.52
CA PRO A 24 -0.63 -11.56 -1.08
C PRO A 24 -0.23 -11.68 -2.55
N ASP A 25 0.36 -12.80 -2.95
CA ASP A 25 0.81 -13.06 -4.33
C ASP A 25 -0.33 -13.05 -5.38
N ASN A 26 -1.57 -13.22 -4.94
CA ASN A 26 -2.77 -13.16 -5.77
C ASN A 26 -3.42 -11.76 -5.81
N CYS A 27 -2.74 -10.73 -5.29
CA CYS A 27 -3.08 -9.32 -5.41
C CYS A 27 -2.15 -8.60 -6.40
N ASN A 28 -2.57 -7.40 -6.82
CA ASN A 28 -1.74 -6.42 -7.52
C ASN A 28 -1.48 -5.23 -6.57
N ALA A 29 -0.26 -4.71 -6.57
CA ALA A 29 0.08 -3.45 -5.92
C ALA A 29 0.45 -2.42 -6.99
N VAL A 30 -0.08 -1.20 -6.85
CA VAL A 30 0.23 -0.06 -7.74
C VAL A 30 0.59 1.12 -6.87
N VAL A 31 1.68 1.78 -7.22
CA VAL A 31 2.20 2.94 -6.49
C VAL A 31 1.98 4.19 -7.33
N SER A 32 1.43 5.22 -6.72
CA SER A 32 1.35 6.56 -7.32
C SER A 32 1.93 7.59 -6.37
N ASN A 33 2.43 8.70 -6.92
CA ASN A 33 2.89 9.84 -6.15
C ASN A 33 2.22 11.11 -6.67
N LYS A 34 1.67 11.91 -5.76
CA LYS A 34 1.13 13.24 -6.08
C LYS A 34 1.42 14.19 -4.93
N GLU A 35 2.05 15.33 -5.23
CA GLU A 35 2.30 16.42 -4.27
C GLU A 35 2.96 15.93 -2.96
N GLY A 36 3.91 14.98 -3.06
CA GLY A 36 4.61 14.43 -1.90
C GLY A 36 3.91 13.29 -1.16
N VAL A 37 2.73 12.88 -1.61
CA VAL A 37 1.99 11.74 -1.05
C VAL A 37 2.16 10.52 -1.95
N TYR A 38 2.86 9.51 -1.44
CA TYR A 38 2.96 8.18 -2.03
C TYR A 38 1.75 7.35 -1.63
N CYS A 39 1.00 6.85 -2.61
CA CYS A 39 -0.17 6.02 -2.40
C CYS A 39 0.08 4.62 -2.97
N VAL A 40 0.17 3.61 -2.09
CA VAL A 40 0.27 2.20 -2.43
C VAL A 40 -1.12 1.59 -2.43
N THR A 41 -1.63 1.23 -3.61
CA THR A 41 -2.96 0.64 -3.77
C THR A 41 -2.86 -0.87 -4.00
N ILE A 42 -3.50 -1.67 -3.15
CA ILE A 42 -3.48 -3.13 -3.19
C ILE A 42 -4.89 -3.66 -3.48
N ASN A 43 -5.06 -4.41 -4.58
CA ASN A 43 -6.34 -4.98 -5.00
C ASN A 43 -6.19 -6.45 -5.43
N PHE A 44 -7.28 -7.21 -5.36
CA PHE A 44 -7.28 -8.57 -5.89
C PHE A 44 -7.04 -8.61 -7.41
N LYS A 45 -6.32 -9.65 -7.86
CA LYS A 45 -6.32 -10.00 -9.28
C LYS A 45 -7.72 -10.44 -9.71
N LYS A 46 -8.05 -10.25 -10.98
CA LYS A 46 -9.36 -10.62 -11.54
C LYS A 46 -9.71 -12.08 -11.20
N GLY A 47 -10.90 -12.30 -10.67
CA GLY A 47 -11.41 -13.63 -10.30
C GLY A 47 -10.93 -14.15 -8.93
N GLN A 48 -10.05 -13.43 -8.24
CA GLN A 48 -9.68 -13.76 -6.86
C GLN A 48 -10.66 -13.10 -5.90
N THR A 49 -11.13 -13.87 -4.93
CA THR A 49 -12.09 -13.40 -3.93
C THR A 49 -11.54 -13.43 -2.51
N LYS A 50 -10.41 -14.11 -2.28
CA LYS A 50 -9.74 -14.23 -0.97
C LYS A 50 -8.24 -14.02 -1.11
N PRO A 51 -7.54 -13.48 -0.11
CA PRO A 51 -6.09 -13.35 -0.18
C PRO A 51 -5.42 -14.70 -0.02
N SER A 52 -4.30 -14.85 -0.72
CA SER A 52 -3.37 -15.96 -0.55
C SER A 52 -2.70 -15.90 0.82
N SER A 53 -2.32 -17.06 1.35
CA SER A 53 -1.45 -17.15 2.53
C SER A 53 0.00 -16.81 2.22
N ASN A 54 0.38 -16.79 0.94
CA ASN A 54 1.73 -16.46 0.50
C ASN A 54 1.84 -14.95 0.25
N TYR A 55 2.74 -14.29 0.97
CA TYR A 55 3.01 -12.88 0.82
C TYR A 55 4.31 -12.68 0.05
N ILE A 56 4.28 -11.75 -0.89
CA ILE A 56 5.44 -11.26 -1.63
C ILE A 56 5.76 -9.84 -1.16
N SER A 57 7.02 -9.42 -1.33
CA SER A 57 7.48 -8.08 -0.94
C SER A 57 7.83 -7.25 -2.17
N ASP A 58 7.65 -5.95 -2.04
CA ASP A 58 7.96 -4.95 -3.07
C ASP A 58 8.54 -3.68 -2.40
N ASN A 59 9.24 -2.86 -3.19
CA ASN A 59 9.97 -1.72 -2.68
C ASN A 59 9.85 -0.47 -3.56
N VAL A 60 9.79 0.69 -2.92
CA VAL A 60 9.63 2.00 -3.55
C VAL A 60 10.57 3.00 -2.90
N ILE A 61 11.27 3.78 -3.72
CA ILE A 61 12.02 4.94 -3.23
C ILE A 61 11.05 6.12 -3.10
N CYS A 62 10.91 6.63 -1.88
CA CYS A 62 10.13 7.81 -1.56
C CYS A 62 11.06 9.01 -1.38
N GLU A 63 10.88 10.03 -2.21
CA GLU A 63 11.60 11.30 -2.15
C GLU A 63 10.79 12.33 -1.36
N ASP A 64 11.50 13.21 -0.63
CA ASP A 64 10.86 14.27 0.13
C ASP A 64 10.22 15.32 -0.76
N TYR A 65 9.12 15.87 -0.27
CA TYR A 65 8.46 17.01 -0.88
C TYR A 65 8.18 18.03 0.22
N ASN A 66 8.80 19.20 0.11
CA ASN A 66 8.75 20.25 1.15
C ASN A 66 9.15 19.72 2.55
N GLY A 67 10.18 18.87 2.62
CA GLY A 67 10.68 18.33 3.89
C GLY A 67 9.80 17.25 4.53
N VAL A 68 8.81 16.74 3.80
CA VAL A 68 7.87 15.71 4.27
C VAL A 68 7.78 14.58 3.26
N ILE A 69 7.74 13.35 3.75
CA ILE A 69 7.34 12.16 2.99
C ILE A 69 6.07 11.62 3.62
N GLU A 70 4.98 11.58 2.85
CA GLU A 70 3.73 10.95 3.29
C GLU A 70 3.46 9.70 2.46
N ILE A 71 3.17 8.58 3.14
CA ILE A 71 2.87 7.29 2.53
C ILE A 71 1.48 6.86 3.01
N GLN A 72 0.61 6.47 2.09
CA GLN A 72 -0.72 5.98 2.36
C GLN A 72 -0.91 4.61 1.71
N PHE A 73 -1.49 3.67 2.44
CA PHE A 73 -1.89 2.39 1.90
C PHE A 73 -3.40 2.38 1.67
N VAL A 74 -3.81 2.10 0.43
CA VAL A 74 -5.20 1.92 0.04
C VAL A 74 -5.39 0.45 -0.32
N GLN A 75 -6.32 -0.22 0.35
CA GLN A 75 -6.57 -1.64 0.13
C GLN A 75 -8.05 -1.88 -0.14
N GLN A 76 -8.35 -2.81 -1.05
CA GLN A 76 -9.70 -3.31 -1.22
C GLN A 76 -10.19 -3.97 0.08
N ASN A 77 -11.37 -3.58 0.57
CA ASN A 77 -12.02 -4.25 1.70
C ASN A 77 -12.48 -5.63 1.26
N TYR A 78 -12.01 -6.65 1.97
CA TYR A 78 -12.51 -8.00 1.80
C TYR A 78 -13.95 -8.12 2.34
N ASN A 79 -14.91 -8.43 1.46
CA ASN A 79 -16.29 -8.80 1.84
C ASN A 79 -16.50 -10.32 1.61
N PRO A 80 -16.55 -11.15 2.67
CA PRO A 80 -16.66 -12.61 2.56
C PRO A 80 -18.03 -13.15 2.11
N ILE A 81 -19.07 -12.31 2.04
CA ILE A 81 -20.48 -12.78 1.96
C ILE A 81 -21.02 -12.82 0.52
N GLY A 82 -20.22 -12.44 -0.49
CA GLY A 82 -20.65 -12.15 -1.87
C GLY A 82 -21.88 -12.92 -2.38
N ASN A 83 -23.03 -12.25 -2.41
CA ASN A 83 -23.95 -12.45 -3.52
C ASN A 83 -23.19 -11.96 -4.75
N GLY A 84 -23.07 -12.79 -5.78
CA GLY A 84 -22.10 -12.69 -6.89
C GLY A 84 -22.14 -11.43 -7.78
N ASP A 85 -22.75 -10.35 -7.32
CA ASP A 85 -22.84 -9.03 -7.97
C ASP A 85 -22.09 -7.92 -7.21
N ASP A 86 -21.55 -8.21 -6.02
CA ASP A 86 -20.83 -7.23 -5.22
C ASP A 86 -19.38 -7.08 -5.69
N ASN A 87 -19.20 -6.29 -6.76
CA ASN A 87 -17.96 -5.56 -7.03
C ASN A 87 -17.71 -4.52 -5.92
N GLY A 88 -17.57 -4.98 -4.67
CA GLY A 88 -17.49 -4.13 -3.48
C GLY A 88 -16.48 -3.00 -3.70
N ASN A 89 -16.99 -1.79 -3.93
CA ASN A 89 -16.16 -0.61 -4.20
C ASN A 89 -15.44 -0.10 -2.93
N GLY A 90 -15.62 -0.80 -1.80
CA GLY A 90 -15.11 -0.40 -0.51
C GLY A 90 -13.62 -0.55 -0.49
N THR A 91 -12.88 0.45 -0.97
CA THR A 91 -11.48 0.62 -0.63
C THR A 91 -11.41 1.28 0.75
N SER A 92 -10.44 0.89 1.56
CA SER A 92 -10.11 1.62 2.79
C SER A 92 -8.65 2.04 2.78
N THR A 93 -8.41 3.25 3.26
CA THR A 93 -7.06 3.77 3.43
C THR A 93 -6.57 3.48 4.84
N LYS A 94 -5.75 2.44 5.02
CA LYS A 94 -5.07 2.10 6.28
C LYS A 94 -3.83 1.25 5.98
N PRO A 95 -2.68 1.48 6.64
CA PRO A 95 -2.28 2.61 7.50
C PRO A 95 -1.73 3.82 6.69
N LYS A 96 -1.41 4.92 7.40
CA LYS A 96 -0.71 6.10 6.86
C LYS A 96 0.58 6.36 7.66
N VAL A 97 1.65 6.72 6.97
CA VAL A 97 2.97 7.01 7.55
C VAL A 97 3.39 8.40 7.09
N LYS A 98 3.88 9.24 8.02
CA LYS A 98 4.40 10.56 7.72
C LYS A 98 5.79 10.71 8.34
N ILE A 99 6.77 11.10 7.53
CA ILE A 99 8.17 11.25 7.92
C ILE A 99 8.58 12.70 7.70
N TYR A 100 9.11 13.34 8.74
CA TYR A 100 9.69 14.68 8.66
C TYR A 100 11.19 14.55 8.40
N VAL A 101 11.68 15.24 7.38
CA VAL A 101 13.04 15.01 6.84
C VAL A 101 14.04 16.06 7.35
N ASN A 102 13.55 17.22 7.81
CA ASN A 102 14.37 18.36 8.26
C ASN A 102 13.85 18.94 9.62
N GLU A 103 13.87 18.14 10.68
CA GLU A 103 13.79 18.66 12.07
C GLU A 103 15.18 18.97 12.62
#